data_AF-A0A4P7JG98-F1
#
_entry.id   AF-A0A4P7JG98-F1
#
_cell.length_a   1.000
_cell.length_b   1.000
_cell.length_c   1.000
_cell.angle_alpha   90.00
_cell.angle_beta   90.00
_cell.angle_gamma   90.00
#
_symmetry.space_group_name_H-M   'P 1'
#
loop_
_entity.id
_entity.type
_entity.pdbx_description
1 polymer ?
#
loop_
_entity_poly.entity_id
_entity_poly.type
_entity_poly.pdbx_seq_one_letter_code
_entity_poly.pdbx_strand_id
1 'polypeptide(L)'
;MSQIEFMKFLSEIDDHHEGQTTETRLYPNGQGAEVMVQLPQSSWAYVDWLEQTQGGDFAGWVTHCLQTPFEDWPLSKLLMYWLWADECERHRRGMATRSETKPDGYVPYGLAANDR
;
A
#
# COMPACT_ATOMS: atom_id res chain seq x y z
N MET A 1 5.12 9.53 -9.79
CA MET A 1 4.26 8.39 -10.12
C MET A 1 2.80 8.76 -9.94
N SER A 2 2.11 8.96 -11.05
CA SER A 2 0.65 8.93 -11.10
C SER A 2 0.14 7.54 -10.65
N GLN A 3 -1.16 7.44 -10.33
CA GLN A 3 -1.82 6.17 -10.06
C GLN A 3 -1.50 5.11 -11.13
N ILE A 4 -1.44 5.52 -12.40
CA ILE A 4 -1.11 4.66 -13.54
C ILE A 4 0.36 4.18 -13.49
N GLU A 5 1.29 5.05 -13.10
CA GLU A 5 2.70 4.70 -12.96
C GLU A 5 2.94 3.76 -11.77
N PHE A 6 2.21 3.94 -10.67
CA PHE A 6 2.29 3.02 -9.54
C PHE A 6 1.65 1.65 -9.86
N MET A 7 0.54 1.63 -10.60
CA MET A 7 -0.02 0.37 -11.10
C MET A 7 0.93 -0.34 -12.07
N LYS A 8 1.63 0.41 -12.93
CA LYS A 8 2.70 -0.16 -13.77
C LYS A 8 3.86 -0.69 -12.94
N PHE A 9 4.32 0.06 -11.94
CA PHE A 9 5.33 -0.40 -11.01
C PHE A 9 4.92 -1.70 -10.28
N LEU A 10 3.66 -1.81 -9.83
CA LEU A 10 3.13 -3.05 -9.25
C LEU A 10 3.02 -4.19 -10.27
N SER A 11 2.77 -3.89 -11.54
CA SER A 11 2.78 -4.90 -12.60
C SER A 11 4.19 -5.37 -12.98
N GLU A 12 5.19 -4.50 -12.83
CA GLU A 12 6.61 -4.73 -13.15
C GLU A 12 7.40 -5.31 -11.96
N ILE A 13 6.91 -5.12 -10.73
CA ILE A 13 7.33 -5.90 -9.57
C ILE A 13 6.86 -7.35 -9.77
N ASP A 14 7.78 -8.20 -10.21
CA ASP A 14 7.78 -9.61 -9.88
C ASP A 14 8.23 -9.80 -8.43
N ASP A 15 7.91 -10.95 -7.83
CA ASP A 15 8.23 -11.33 -6.43
C ASP A 15 9.73 -11.28 -6.06
N HIS A 16 10.60 -10.88 -6.99
CA HIS A 16 12.05 -10.83 -6.88
C HIS A 16 12.63 -9.45 -7.27
N HIS A 17 12.11 -8.36 -6.70
CA HIS A 17 12.83 -7.08 -6.76
C HIS A 17 14.08 -7.13 -5.87
N GLU A 18 15.27 -7.20 -6.49
CA GLU A 18 16.55 -7.24 -5.79
C GLU A 18 16.69 -6.04 -4.83
N GLY A 19 16.71 -6.31 -3.53
CA GLY A 19 16.86 -5.31 -2.47
C GLY A 19 15.60 -5.00 -1.66
N GLN A 20 14.41 -5.47 -2.06
CA GLN A 20 13.21 -5.42 -1.21
C GLN A 20 13.03 -6.73 -0.44
N THR A 21 13.25 -6.68 0.87
CA THR A 21 12.90 -7.80 1.75
C THR A 21 11.39 -7.87 1.89
N THR A 22 10.77 -8.87 1.27
CA THR A 22 9.36 -9.20 1.49
C THR A 22 9.21 -10.07 2.74
N GLU A 23 8.24 -9.74 3.58
CA GLU A 23 7.88 -10.52 4.76
C GLU A 23 6.45 -11.03 4.61
N THR A 24 6.24 -12.30 4.95
CA THR A 24 4.91 -12.91 4.97
C THR A 24 4.42 -13.00 6.40
N ARG A 25 3.26 -12.43 6.69
CA ARG A 25 2.59 -12.52 8.01
C ARG A 25 1.21 -13.15 7.86
N LEU A 26 0.80 -13.92 8.86
CA LEU A 26 -0.61 -14.30 9.03
C LEU A 26 -1.33 -13.13 9.69
N TYR A 27 -2.39 -12.66 9.04
CA TYR A 27 -3.17 -11.52 9.52
C TYR A 27 -4.66 -11.88 9.59
N PRO A 28 -5.35 -11.63 10.72
CA PRO A 28 -6.78 -11.88 10.81
C PRO A 28 -7.54 -10.89 9.94
N ASN A 29 -8.40 -11.39 9.06
CA ASN A 29 -9.34 -10.53 8.36
C ASN A 29 -10.47 -10.07 9.31
N GLY A 30 -11.32 -9.13 8.88
CA GLY A 30 -12.46 -8.63 9.67
C GLY A 30 -13.51 -9.68 10.05
N GLN A 31 -13.37 -10.93 9.59
CA GLN A 31 -14.21 -12.08 9.96
C GLN A 31 -13.51 -13.05 10.93
N GLY A 32 -12.28 -12.74 11.36
CA GLY A 32 -11.49 -13.57 12.28
C GLY A 32 -10.79 -14.76 11.63
N ALA A 33 -10.78 -14.85 10.29
CA ALA A 33 -10.01 -15.86 9.57
C ALA A 33 -8.58 -15.38 9.31
N GLU A 34 -7.59 -16.22 9.56
CA GLU A 34 -6.18 -15.92 9.28
C GLU A 34 -5.90 -16.01 7.78
N VAL A 35 -5.31 -14.94 7.23
CA VAL A 35 -4.96 -14.84 5.82
C VAL A 35 -3.46 -14.61 5.73
N MET A 36 -2.82 -15.35 4.83
CA MET A 36 -1.40 -15.17 4.54
C MET A 36 -1.23 -13.94 3.63
N VAL A 37 -0.56 -12.92 4.15
CA VAL A 37 -0.31 -11.66 3.45
C VAL A 37 1.20 -11.49 3.28
N GLN A 38 1.66 -11.32 2.05
CA GLN A 38 3.07 -11.06 1.74
C GLN A 38 3.23 -9.61 1.32
N LEU A 39 4.01 -8.84 2.05
CA LEU A 39 4.26 -7.43 1.74
C LEU A 39 5.74 -7.09 1.93
N PRO A 40 6.25 -6.06 1.23
CA PRO A 40 7.55 -5.48 1.54
C PRO A 40 7.61 -5.00 2.99
N GLN A 41 8.79 -5.08 3.60
CA GLN A 41 9.02 -4.63 4.98
C GLN A 41 8.61 -3.15 5.21
N SER A 42 8.79 -2.30 4.19
CA SER A 42 8.37 -0.89 4.24
C SER A 42 6.85 -0.76 4.41
N SER A 43 6.08 -1.55 3.66
CA SER A 43 4.62 -1.63 3.74
C SER A 43 4.16 -2.18 5.09
N TRP A 44 4.79 -3.25 5.60
CA TRP A 44 4.48 -3.77 6.93
C TRP A 44 4.70 -2.74 8.03
N ALA A 45 5.82 -2.03 7.99
CA ALA A 45 6.09 -1.02 8.99
C ALA A 45 5.14 0.20 8.87
N TYR A 46 4.50 0.42 7.71
CA TYR A 46 3.41 1.39 7.57
C TYR A 46 2.10 0.87 8.20
N VAL A 47 1.77 -0.41 7.98
CA VAL A 47 0.65 -1.09 8.65
C VAL A 47 0.80 -1.01 10.17
N ASP A 48 1.97 -1.38 10.70
CA ASP A 48 2.25 -1.35 12.14
C ASP A 48 2.07 0.06 12.72
N TRP A 49 2.46 1.10 11.98
CA TRP A 49 2.24 2.50 12.38
C TRP A 49 0.76 2.91 12.33
N LEU A 50 0.01 2.50 11.31
CA LEU A 50 -1.43 2.79 11.18
C LEU A 50 -2.23 2.21 12.35
N GLU A 51 -1.97 0.95 12.68
CA GLU A 51 -2.62 0.23 13.78
C GLU A 51 -2.32 0.89 15.15
N GLN A 52 -1.07 1.31 15.37
CA GLN A 52 -0.65 1.88 16.66
C GLN A 52 -1.09 3.33 16.88
N THR A 53 -1.18 4.14 15.83
CA THR A 53 -1.37 5.60 15.98
C THR A 53 -2.76 6.10 15.64
N GLN A 54 -3.51 5.40 14.78
CA GLN A 54 -4.77 5.90 14.24
C GLN A 54 -5.93 4.91 14.40
N GLY A 55 -5.69 3.75 15.05
CA GLY A 55 -6.69 2.67 15.05
C GLY A 55 -7.03 2.24 13.62
N GLY A 56 -6.01 2.15 12.77
CA GLY A 56 -6.18 1.66 11.40
C GLY A 56 -6.93 0.33 11.38
N ASP A 57 -7.77 0.14 10.37
CA ASP A 57 -8.52 -1.11 10.19
C ASP A 57 -7.89 -1.89 9.03
N PHE A 58 -6.65 -2.33 9.21
CA PHE A 58 -5.99 -3.12 8.18
C PHE A 58 -6.72 -4.45 7.94
N ALA A 59 -7.34 -5.02 8.98
CA ALA A 59 -8.21 -6.18 8.87
C ALA A 59 -9.38 -5.94 7.90
N GLY A 60 -10.02 -4.77 7.97
CA GLY A 60 -11.04 -4.33 7.04
C GLY A 60 -10.53 -4.16 5.61
N TRP A 61 -9.31 -3.69 5.42
CA TRP A 61 -8.69 -3.59 4.09
C TRP A 61 -8.39 -4.96 3.48
N VAL A 62 -7.90 -5.90 4.28
CA VAL A 62 -7.71 -7.29 3.88
C VAL A 62 -9.06 -7.90 3.47
N THR A 63 -10.12 -7.72 4.27
CA THR A 63 -11.46 -8.18 3.92
C THR A 63 -11.98 -7.52 2.65
N HIS A 64 -11.78 -6.21 2.48
CA HIS A 64 -12.22 -5.49 1.30
C HIS A 64 -11.56 -6.03 0.02
N CYS A 65 -10.24 -6.26 0.06
CA CYS A 65 -9.50 -6.81 -1.07
C CYS A 65 -9.90 -8.27 -1.37
N LEU A 66 -10.20 -9.07 -0.35
CA LEU A 66 -10.69 -10.45 -0.54
C LEU A 66 -12.10 -10.51 -1.13
N GLN A 67 -12.97 -9.56 -0.77
CA GLN A 67 -14.35 -9.49 -1.28
C GLN A 67 -14.46 -8.78 -2.63
N THR A 68 -13.47 -7.95 -2.96
CA THR A 68 -13.42 -7.16 -4.19
C THR A 68 -12.11 -7.47 -4.93
N PRO A 69 -11.93 -8.71 -5.43
CA PRO A 69 -10.78 -9.00 -6.26
C PRO A 69 -10.83 -8.13 -7.52
N PHE A 70 -9.68 -7.61 -7.92
CA PHE A 70 -9.54 -6.81 -9.13
C PHE A 70 -8.62 -7.55 -10.10
N GLU A 71 -9.17 -7.89 -11.27
CA GLU A 71 -8.47 -8.67 -12.31
C GLU A 71 -7.81 -9.95 -11.73
N ASP A 72 -6.63 -10.29 -12.23
CA ASP A 72 -5.81 -11.41 -11.77
C ASP A 72 -4.76 -10.98 -10.72
N TRP A 73 -4.98 -9.83 -10.06
CA TRP A 73 -3.99 -9.32 -9.11
C TRP A 73 -4.03 -10.11 -7.81
N PRO A 74 -2.86 -10.54 -7.28
CA PRO A 74 -2.79 -11.16 -5.98
C PRO A 74 -3.14 -10.15 -4.88
N LEU A 75 -3.70 -10.66 -3.78
CA LEU A 75 -4.07 -9.87 -2.60
C LEU A 75 -2.96 -8.92 -2.15
N SER A 76 -1.71 -9.39 -2.15
CA SER A 76 -0.53 -8.61 -1.83
C SER A 76 -0.39 -7.34 -2.67
N LYS A 77 -0.59 -7.42 -3.99
CA LYS A 77 -0.49 -6.26 -4.89
C LYS A 77 -1.64 -5.27 -4.65
N LEU A 78 -2.84 -5.76 -4.37
CA LEU A 78 -3.99 -4.92 -4.01
C LEU A 78 -3.72 -4.17 -2.69
N LEU A 79 -3.21 -4.86 -1.68
CA LEU A 79 -2.87 -4.25 -0.39
C LEU A 79 -1.74 -3.24 -0.53
N MET A 80 -0.70 -3.52 -1.31
CA MET A 80 0.37 -2.55 -1.61
C MET A 80 -0.19 -1.28 -2.25
N TYR A 81 -1.11 -1.41 -3.20
CA TYR A 81 -1.80 -0.29 -3.83
C TYR A 81 -2.58 0.55 -2.82
N TRP A 82 -3.41 -0.08 -1.99
CA TRP A 82 -4.23 0.63 -1.01
C TRP A 82 -3.39 1.33 0.06
N LEU A 83 -2.32 0.68 0.54
CA LEU A 83 -1.37 1.27 1.49
C LEU A 83 -0.69 2.51 0.91
N TRP A 84 -0.19 2.42 -0.32
CA TRP A 84 0.43 3.56 -1.01
C TRP A 84 -0.56 4.71 -1.26
N ALA A 85 -1.80 4.38 -1.65
CA ALA A 85 -2.84 5.37 -1.90
C ALA A 85 -3.22 6.14 -0.63
N ASP A 86 -3.37 5.44 0.51
CA ASP A 86 -3.63 6.05 1.82
C ASP A 86 -2.46 6.94 2.26
N GLU A 87 -1.22 6.45 2.13
CA GLU A 87 -0.02 7.22 2.49
C GLU A 87 0.08 8.52 1.67
N CYS A 88 -0.17 8.43 0.36
CA CYS A 88 -0.24 9.60 -0.52
C CYS A 88 -1.35 10.57 -0.11
N GLU A 89 -2.54 10.08 0.24
CA GLU A 89 -3.65 10.95 0.63
C GLU A 89 -3.36 11.67 1.95
N ARG A 90 -2.72 10.99 2.91
CA ARG A 90 -2.31 11.61 4.17
C ARG A 90 -1.30 12.73 3.95
N HIS A 91 -0.28 12.49 3.13
CA HIS A 91 0.67 13.54 2.76
C HIS A 91 -0.01 14.72 2.06
N ARG A 92 -1.02 14.45 1.22
CA ARG A 92 -1.78 15.49 0.52
C ARG A 92 -2.63 16.34 1.46
N ARG A 93 -3.25 15.70 2.46
CA ARG A 93 -4.12 16.37 3.43
C ARG A 93 -3.37 16.96 4.64
N GLY A 94 -2.04 16.79 4.70
CA GLY A 94 -1.26 17.20 5.86
C GLY A 94 -1.64 16.44 7.13
N MET A 95 -2.13 15.21 6.99
CA MET A 95 -2.44 14.32 8.11
C MET A 95 -1.15 13.76 8.71
N ALA A 96 -1.25 13.14 9.88
CA ALA A 96 -0.14 12.39 10.44
C ALA A 96 0.33 11.33 9.43
N THR A 97 1.64 11.25 9.21
CA THR A 97 2.31 10.27 8.37
C THR A 97 3.41 9.59 9.18
N ARG A 98 3.76 8.36 8.82
CA ARG A 98 4.84 7.63 9.47
C ARG A 98 6.20 8.32 9.25
N SER A 99 6.38 8.90 8.07
CA SER A 99 7.60 9.58 7.66
C SER A 99 7.26 10.95 7.10
N GLU A 100 8.17 11.91 7.27
CA GLU A 100 8.13 13.18 6.52
C GLU A 100 8.57 12.99 5.07
N THR A 101 9.30 11.89 4.80
CA THR A 101 9.67 11.48 3.45
C THR A 101 8.43 11.03 2.71
N LYS A 102 8.17 11.70 1.58
CA LYS A 102 7.07 11.37 0.69
C LYS A 102 7.23 9.93 0.14
N PRO A 103 6.13 9.18 -0.03
CA PRO A 103 6.14 7.85 -0.62
C PRO A 103 6.82 7.88 -1.99
N ASP A 104 7.48 6.79 -2.35
CA ASP A 104 8.06 6.66 -3.68
C ASP A 104 7.00 6.95 -4.74
N GLY A 105 7.32 7.92 -5.60
CA GLY A 105 6.43 8.33 -6.67
C GLY A 105 5.29 9.28 -6.28
N TYR A 106 5.21 9.79 -5.05
CA TYR A 106 4.22 10.82 -4.70
C TYR A 106 4.32 12.07 -5.59
N VAL A 107 3.20 12.46 -6.21
CA VAL A 107 3.09 13.73 -6.96
C VAL A 107 2.12 14.67 -6.23
N PRO A 108 2.55 15.86 -5.79
CA PRO A 108 1.63 16.86 -5.26
C PRO A 108 0.70 17.35 -6.39
N TYR A 109 -0.60 17.55 -6.08
CA TYR A 109 -1.53 18.17 -7.02
C TYR A 109 -0.96 19.52 -7.49
N GLY A 110 -0.80 19.69 -8.81
CA GLY A 110 -0.37 20.95 -9.42
C GLY A 110 0.90 20.90 -10.28
N LEU A 111 1.64 19.79 -10.34
CA LEU A 111 2.62 19.58 -11.40
C LEU A 111 1.95 18.75 -12.50
N ALA A 112 1.31 19.46 -13.43
CA ALA A 112 1.00 18.90 -14.72
C ALA A 112 2.29 18.29 -15.29
N ALA A 113 2.26 16.99 -15.55
CA ALA A 113 3.13 16.38 -16.53
C ALA A 113 2.72 16.97 -17.89
N ASN A 114 3.26 18.14 -18.22
CA ASN A 114 3.48 18.69 -19.56
C ASN A 114 3.84 20.18 -19.45
N ASP A 115 5.15 20.47 -19.55
CA ASP A 115 5.67 21.48 -20.49
C ASP A 115 7.20 21.56 -20.36
N ARG A 116 7.90 20.73 -21.16
CA ARG A 116 8.96 21.20 -22.06
C ARG A 116 9.41 20.12 -23.05
#